data_AF-A0A366H3M7-F1
#
_entry.id   AF-A0A366H3M7-F1
#
_cell.length_a   1.000
_cell.length_b   1.000
_cell.length_c   1.000
_cell.angle_alpha   90.00
_cell.angle_beta   90.00
_cell.angle_gamma   90.00
#
_symmetry.space_group_name_H-M   'P 1'
#
loop_
_entity.id
_entity.type
_entity.pdbx_description
1 polymer ?
#
loop_
_entity_poly.entity_id
_entity_poly.type
_entity_poly.pdbx_seq_one_letter_code
_entity_poly.pdbx_strand_id
1 'polypeptide(L)'
;MNTAERIVESYFRYCRHCLTIPDVKIPGGNNRQMDLLAWSPKTKTAYHVESTVVPSGRHFNKSKSWKSPLAIFQNKFYGQRKEHQTETSVPAQDDPDFQKVLKTYAKYSFDASNLKRVWVCWHLSDYEVTHDEIITYFEAREVRKELVEIISFRDEIIPALEKAVGTSNYEDDVLRTFSFFAERGKQALTASSHPRA
;
A
#
# COMPACT_ATOMS: atom_id res chain seq x y z
N MET A 1 -1.74 12.61 4.90
CA MET A 1 -0.86 11.65 4.22
C MET A 1 0.58 11.83 4.67
N ASN A 2 1.18 10.77 5.21
CA ASN A 2 2.58 10.74 5.65
C ASN A 2 3.56 10.55 4.47
N THR A 3 4.87 10.59 4.74
CA THR A 3 5.91 10.49 3.70
C THR A 3 5.85 9.17 2.92
N ALA A 4 5.65 8.03 3.59
CA ALA A 4 5.59 6.74 2.92
C ALA A 4 4.35 6.64 2.02
N GLU A 5 3.19 7.08 2.51
CA GLU A 5 1.95 7.14 1.74
C GLU A 5 2.09 8.05 0.51
N ARG A 6 2.78 9.20 0.61
CA ARG A 6 3.11 10.07 -0.55
C ARG A 6 3.96 9.36 -1.60
N ILE A 7 4.93 8.55 -1.17
CA ILE A 7 5.76 7.75 -2.08
C ILE A 7 4.92 6.66 -2.74
N VAL A 8 4.05 5.98 -2.00
CA VAL A 8 3.09 5.00 -2.55
C VAL A 8 2.15 5.65 -3.55
N GLU A 9 1.57 6.82 -3.24
CA GLU A 9 0.72 7.56 -4.18
C GLU A 9 1.47 7.86 -5.48
N SER A 10 2.71 8.34 -5.38
CA SER A 10 3.56 8.63 -6.54
C SER A 10 3.76 7.38 -7.40
N TYR A 11 4.00 6.21 -6.79
CA TYR A 11 4.09 4.95 -7.53
C TYR A 11 2.81 4.63 -8.30
N PHE A 12 1.65 4.76 -7.67
CA PHE A 12 0.38 4.53 -8.35
C PHE A 12 0.14 5.52 -9.50
N ARG A 13 0.47 6.80 -9.30
CA ARG A 13 0.34 7.83 -10.34
C ARG A 13 1.27 7.58 -11.52
N TYR A 14 2.57 7.43 -11.27
CA TYR A 14 3.57 7.48 -12.33
C TYR A 14 3.91 6.09 -12.89
N CYS A 15 3.99 5.07 -12.05
CA CYS A 15 4.35 3.72 -12.47
C CYS A 15 3.13 2.87 -12.86
N ARG A 16 2.00 3.01 -12.13
CA ARG A 16 0.74 2.30 -12.47
C ARG A 16 -0.26 3.13 -13.27
N HIS A 17 0.09 4.37 -13.62
CA HIS A 17 -0.73 5.28 -14.42
C HIS A 17 -2.15 5.48 -13.87
N CYS A 18 -2.26 5.69 -12.55
CA CYS A 18 -3.53 5.86 -11.88
C CYS A 18 -3.88 7.32 -11.63
N LEU A 19 -5.17 7.63 -11.66
CA LEU A 19 -5.73 8.75 -10.93
C LEU A 19 -5.81 8.37 -9.45
N THR A 20 -5.41 9.26 -8.55
CA THR A 20 -5.30 8.98 -7.11
C THR A 20 -6.14 9.93 -6.27
N ILE A 21 -6.65 9.42 -5.15
CA ILE A 21 -7.37 10.15 -4.12
C ILE A 21 -6.77 9.74 -2.77
N PRO A 22 -5.83 10.52 -2.23
CA PRO A 22 -5.21 10.22 -0.93
C PRO A 22 -6.12 10.64 0.25
N ASP A 23 -5.83 10.11 1.45
CA ASP A 23 -6.48 10.50 2.72
C ASP A 23 -8.03 10.45 2.67
N VAL A 24 -8.60 9.38 2.14
CA VAL A 24 -10.06 9.28 1.97
C VAL A 24 -10.71 9.00 3.32
N LYS A 25 -11.29 10.04 3.91
CA LYS A 25 -12.03 9.95 5.18
C LYS A 25 -13.26 9.06 5.05
N ILE A 26 -13.42 8.14 5.98
CA ILE A 26 -14.61 7.27 6.07
C ILE A 26 -15.68 7.99 6.89
N PRO A 27 -16.83 8.36 6.29
CA PRO A 27 -17.91 9.05 7.02
C PRO A 27 -18.42 8.20 8.21
N GLY A 28 -18.50 8.81 9.39
CA GLY A 28 -18.87 8.10 10.62
C GLY A 28 -17.84 7.04 11.08
N GLY A 29 -16.64 7.06 10.51
CA GLY A 29 -15.55 6.12 10.79
C GLY A 29 -14.69 6.48 12.00
N ASN A 30 -15.08 7.45 12.85
CA ASN A 30 -14.30 7.88 14.02
C ASN A 30 -12.83 8.21 13.68
N ASN A 31 -12.62 9.22 12.83
CA ASN A 31 -11.30 9.62 12.30
C ASN A 31 -10.55 8.56 11.47
N ARG A 32 -11.22 7.47 11.09
CA ARG A 32 -10.67 6.50 10.14
C ARG A 32 -10.60 7.09 8.72
N GLN A 33 -9.53 6.73 8.04
CA GLN A 33 -9.25 7.08 6.66
C GLN A 33 -8.75 5.86 5.91
N MET A 34 -8.98 5.82 4.60
CA MET A 34 -8.26 4.95 3.68
C MET A 34 -7.03 5.71 3.22
N ASP A 35 -5.86 5.07 3.22
CA ASP A 35 -4.62 5.76 2.87
C ASP A 35 -4.68 6.28 1.42
N LEU A 36 -5.15 5.44 0.48
CA LEU A 36 -5.25 5.81 -0.94
C LEU A 36 -6.34 5.02 -1.67
N LEU A 37 -7.18 5.73 -2.44
CA LEU A 37 -7.98 5.15 -3.52
C LEU A 37 -7.33 5.51 -4.86
N ALA A 38 -7.24 4.55 -5.78
CA ALA A 38 -6.65 4.78 -7.09
C ALA A 38 -7.44 4.07 -8.20
N TRP A 39 -7.42 4.64 -9.40
CA TRP A 39 -8.03 4.02 -10.58
C TRP A 39 -7.12 4.17 -11.80
N SER A 40 -6.83 3.06 -12.47
CA SER A 40 -6.06 3.07 -13.71
C SER A 40 -7.00 3.11 -14.92
N PRO A 41 -7.05 4.20 -15.71
CA PRO A 41 -7.77 4.22 -16.98
C PRO A 41 -7.25 3.19 -17.98
N LYS A 42 -5.95 2.86 -17.92
CA LYS A 42 -5.30 1.93 -18.84
C LYS A 42 -5.79 0.50 -18.65
N THR A 43 -5.89 0.04 -17.40
CA THR A 43 -6.32 -1.34 -17.09
C THR A 43 -7.77 -1.43 -16.63
N LYS A 44 -8.46 -0.29 -16.48
CA LYS A 44 -9.80 -0.16 -15.88
C LYS A 44 -9.88 -0.80 -14.49
N THR A 45 -8.79 -0.75 -13.72
CA THR A 45 -8.70 -1.37 -12.39
C THR A 45 -8.81 -0.31 -11.31
N ALA A 46 -9.67 -0.55 -10.32
CA ALA A 46 -9.78 0.24 -9.11
C ALA A 46 -8.97 -0.41 -7.98
N TYR A 47 -8.36 0.42 -7.15
CA TYR A 47 -7.50 0.01 -6.04
C TYR A 47 -7.91 0.74 -4.76
N HIS A 48 -7.96 0.00 -3.66
CA HIS A 48 -7.85 0.53 -2.31
C HIS A 48 -6.47 0.11 -1.80
N VAL A 49 -5.65 1.08 -1.45
CA VAL A 49 -4.27 0.87 -1.03
C VAL A 49 -4.13 1.29 0.42
N GLU A 50 -3.56 0.42 1.22
CA GLU A 50 -3.24 0.63 2.63
C GLU A 50 -1.76 0.37 2.84
N SER A 51 -1.09 1.25 3.57
CA SER A 51 0.35 1.19 3.76
C SER A 51 0.74 0.95 5.22
N THR A 52 1.76 0.14 5.43
CA THR A 52 2.39 -0.14 6.72
C THR A 52 3.89 -0.23 6.47
N VAL A 53 4.48 0.94 6.20
CA VAL A 53 5.89 1.06 5.83
C VAL A 53 6.67 1.48 7.06
N VAL A 54 7.43 0.54 7.61
CA VAL A 54 8.27 0.78 8.79
C VAL A 54 9.69 0.30 8.47
N PRO A 55 10.65 1.22 8.25
CA PRO A 55 12.03 0.85 8.02
C PRO A 55 12.61 0.23 9.31
N SER A 56 13.17 -0.98 9.21
CA SER A 56 13.76 -1.81 10.28
C SER A 56 12.79 -2.68 11.09
N GLY A 57 13.19 -3.93 11.34
CA GLY A 57 12.49 -4.97 12.10
C GLY A 57 12.23 -4.68 13.59
N ARG A 58 12.02 -3.40 13.96
CA ARG A 58 11.72 -2.96 15.34
C ARG A 58 10.23 -2.95 15.70
N HIS A 59 9.31 -3.18 14.75
CA HIS A 59 7.89 -3.00 15.02
C HIS A 59 7.02 -4.25 14.99
N PHE A 60 7.51 -5.38 14.48
CA PHE A 60 7.00 -6.69 14.92
C PHE A 60 7.71 -7.08 16.20
N ASN A 61 7.53 -6.25 17.23
CA ASN A 61 7.94 -6.62 18.57
C ASN A 61 7.10 -7.83 18.97
N LYS A 62 7.70 -9.03 18.93
CA LYS A 62 7.10 -10.32 19.28
C LYS A 62 6.38 -10.32 20.64
N SER A 63 6.62 -9.32 21.49
CA SER A 63 6.06 -9.21 22.85
C SER A 63 4.95 -8.16 23.03
N LYS A 64 4.58 -7.34 22.03
CA LYS A 64 3.58 -6.26 22.22
C LYS A 64 2.48 -6.26 21.17
N SER A 65 1.40 -6.99 21.48
CA SER A 65 0.00 -6.86 21.02
C SER A 65 -0.36 -6.65 19.54
N TRP A 66 0.59 -6.68 18.60
CA TRP A 66 0.25 -6.75 17.18
C TRP A 66 -0.10 -8.19 16.83
N LYS A 67 -1.41 -8.42 16.69
CA LYS A 67 -1.99 -9.63 16.07
C LYS A 67 -1.45 -9.72 14.63
N SER A 68 -1.30 -10.93 14.12
CA SER A 68 -0.66 -11.33 12.86
C SER A 68 -0.79 -10.36 11.66
N PRO A 69 0.07 -10.47 10.63
CA PRO A 69 -0.01 -9.68 9.38
C PRO A 69 -1.43 -9.64 8.79
N LEU A 70 -2.13 -10.75 8.91
CA LEU A 70 -3.54 -10.90 8.61
C LEU A 70 -4.45 -9.94 9.40
N ALA A 71 -4.30 -9.87 10.72
CA ALA A 71 -5.09 -8.98 11.58
C ALA A 71 -4.83 -7.49 11.28
N ILE A 72 -3.62 -7.14 10.85
CA ILE A 72 -3.29 -5.79 10.36
C ILE A 72 -4.08 -5.51 9.07
N PHE A 73 -4.01 -6.43 8.10
CA PHE A 73 -4.76 -6.31 6.85
C PHE A 73 -6.27 -6.17 7.14
N GLN A 74 -6.84 -7.03 7.98
CA GLN A 74 -8.25 -6.97 8.34
C GLN A 74 -8.65 -5.62 8.95
N ASN A 75 -7.84 -5.13 9.90
CA ASN A 75 -8.07 -3.83 10.52
C ASN A 75 -8.09 -2.69 9.50
N LYS A 76 -7.12 -2.68 8.58
CA LYS A 76 -6.95 -1.65 7.56
C LYS A 76 -8.05 -1.68 6.49
N PHE A 77 -8.43 -2.85 6.00
CA PHE A 77 -9.39 -2.96 4.90
C PHE A 77 -10.86 -3.03 5.30
N TYR A 78 -11.17 -3.56 6.50
CA TYR A 78 -12.56 -3.80 6.89
C TYR A 78 -13.01 -3.06 8.15
N GLY A 79 -12.08 -2.62 8.97
CA GLY A 79 -12.35 -1.72 10.08
C GLY A 79 -12.74 -2.32 11.41
N GLN A 80 -12.48 -3.61 11.58
CA GLN A 80 -12.58 -4.26 12.87
C GLN A 80 -11.64 -3.63 13.92
N ARG A 81 -12.19 -3.36 15.10
CA ARG A 81 -11.44 -2.83 16.26
C ARG A 81 -10.46 -3.88 16.81
N LYS A 82 -9.32 -3.41 17.31
CA LYS A 82 -8.22 -4.25 17.84
C LYS A 82 -8.65 -5.24 18.94
N GLU A 83 -9.68 -4.89 19.71
CA GLU A 83 -10.16 -5.66 20.87
C GLU A 83 -10.96 -6.93 20.48
N HIS A 84 -11.60 -6.97 19.30
CA HIS A 84 -12.43 -8.10 18.86
C HIS A 84 -11.77 -9.05 17.85
N GLN A 85 -10.51 -8.82 17.51
CA GLN A 85 -9.80 -9.64 16.55
C GLN A 85 -9.52 -11.04 17.12
N THR A 86 -10.34 -12.02 16.76
CA THR A 86 -9.87 -13.39 16.52
C THR A 86 -9.38 -13.45 15.07
N GLU A 87 -8.25 -14.11 14.80
CA GLU A 87 -7.66 -14.24 13.46
C GLU A 87 -8.65 -14.83 12.42
N THR A 88 -9.76 -15.40 12.88
CA THR A 88 -10.77 -16.07 12.08
C THR A 88 -11.93 -15.19 11.61
N SER A 89 -12.11 -13.97 12.13
CA SER A 89 -13.32 -13.18 11.83
C SER A 89 -13.14 -12.27 10.61
N VAL A 90 -13.73 -12.59 9.46
CA VAL A 90 -14.04 -11.57 8.45
C VAL A 90 -15.31 -10.87 8.89
N PRO A 91 -15.36 -9.53 8.89
CA PRO A 91 -16.59 -8.84 9.21
C PRO A 91 -17.63 -9.25 8.18
N ALA A 92 -18.78 -9.70 8.69
CA ALA A 92 -19.90 -10.07 7.86
C ALA A 92 -20.32 -8.88 6.99
N GLN A 93 -21.00 -9.14 5.88
CA GLN A 93 -21.34 -8.07 4.95
C GLN A 93 -22.24 -7.01 5.62
N ASP A 94 -22.99 -7.37 6.66
CA ASP A 94 -23.80 -6.49 7.50
C ASP A 94 -23.03 -5.79 8.63
N ASP A 95 -21.73 -6.03 8.79
CA ASP A 95 -20.89 -5.35 9.79
C ASP A 95 -20.95 -3.82 9.61
N PRO A 96 -21.33 -3.07 10.65
CA PRO A 96 -21.52 -1.62 10.53
C PRO A 96 -20.27 -0.85 10.12
N ASP A 97 -19.08 -1.28 10.53
CA ASP A 97 -17.83 -0.61 10.19
C ASP A 97 -17.41 -0.95 8.75
N PHE A 98 -17.62 -2.19 8.31
CA PHE A 98 -17.41 -2.55 6.91
C PHE A 98 -18.42 -1.88 5.97
N GLN A 99 -19.67 -1.72 6.38
CA GLN A 99 -20.67 -0.97 5.61
C GLN A 99 -20.27 0.50 5.38
N LYS A 100 -19.57 1.14 6.34
CA LYS A 100 -19.02 2.48 6.13
C LYS A 100 -17.90 2.49 5.08
N VAL A 101 -17.06 1.46 5.07
CA VAL A 101 -16.04 1.25 4.02
C VAL A 101 -16.71 1.11 2.65
N LEU A 102 -17.73 0.25 2.53
CA LEU A 102 -18.48 0.04 1.28
C LEU A 102 -19.17 1.32 0.78
N LYS A 103 -19.82 2.08 1.68
CA LYS A 103 -20.42 3.38 1.35
C LYS A 103 -19.37 4.40 0.87
N THR A 104 -18.16 4.33 1.44
CA THR A 104 -17.06 5.20 1.02
C THR A 104 -16.63 4.85 -0.40
N TYR A 105 -16.49 3.57 -0.77
CA TYR A 105 -16.21 3.18 -2.16
C TYR A 105 -17.29 3.70 -3.12
N ALA A 106 -18.57 3.50 -2.79
CA ALA A 106 -19.69 3.94 -3.62
C ALA A 106 -19.69 5.45 -3.86
N LYS A 107 -19.31 6.27 -2.86
CA LYS A 107 -19.16 7.73 -2.99
C LYS A 107 -18.18 8.13 -4.10
N TYR A 108 -17.15 7.33 -4.32
CA TYR A 108 -16.14 7.55 -5.38
C TYR A 108 -16.39 6.70 -6.63
N SER A 109 -17.59 6.11 -6.77
CA SER A 109 -17.97 5.23 -7.88
C SER A 109 -17.09 3.98 -8.00
N PHE A 110 -16.56 3.48 -6.88
CA PHE A 110 -15.76 2.26 -6.85
C PHE A 110 -16.64 1.06 -6.49
N ASP A 111 -16.59 0.00 -7.31
CA ASP A 111 -17.28 -1.26 -7.06
C ASP A 111 -16.44 -2.18 -6.18
N ALA A 112 -16.90 -2.42 -4.96
CA ALA A 112 -16.22 -3.24 -3.96
C ALA A 112 -15.97 -4.70 -4.39
N SER A 113 -16.77 -5.22 -5.34
CA SER A 113 -16.67 -6.59 -5.87
C SER A 113 -15.57 -6.76 -6.93
N ASN A 114 -15.10 -5.64 -7.50
CA ASN A 114 -14.08 -5.59 -8.54
C ASN A 114 -12.86 -4.73 -8.14
N LEU A 115 -12.86 -4.20 -6.93
CA LEU A 115 -11.78 -3.38 -6.39
C LEU A 115 -10.65 -4.26 -5.84
N LYS A 116 -9.42 -3.97 -6.26
CA LYS A 116 -8.21 -4.59 -5.73
C LYS A 116 -7.80 -3.96 -4.39
N ARG A 117 -7.62 -4.77 -3.36
CA ARG A 117 -7.12 -4.39 -2.04
C ARG A 117 -5.61 -4.63 -2.02
N VAL A 118 -4.83 -3.55 -1.93
CA VAL A 118 -3.38 -3.58 -2.03
C VAL A 118 -2.77 -3.19 -0.69
N TRP A 119 -2.06 -4.11 -0.06
CA TRP A 119 -1.30 -3.81 1.14
C TRP A 119 0.17 -3.55 0.81
N VAL A 120 0.68 -2.40 1.22
CA VAL A 120 2.08 -2.02 1.03
C VAL A 120 2.84 -2.18 2.34
N CYS A 121 3.88 -2.99 2.33
CA CYS A 121 4.73 -3.24 3.50
C CYS A 121 6.20 -2.91 3.19
N TRP A 122 7.05 -2.69 4.21
CA TRP A 122 8.47 -2.37 3.95
C TRP A 122 9.18 -3.43 3.10
N HIS A 123 9.17 -4.68 3.55
CA HIS A 123 9.75 -5.82 2.84
C HIS A 123 8.96 -7.09 3.16
N LEU A 124 8.69 -7.93 2.14
CA LEU A 124 7.85 -9.12 2.31
C LEU A 124 8.45 -10.14 3.30
N SER A 125 9.77 -10.30 3.34
CA SER A 125 10.42 -11.26 4.26
C SER A 125 10.43 -10.81 5.74
N ASP A 126 10.01 -9.58 6.03
CA ASP A 126 9.84 -9.12 7.42
C ASP A 126 8.60 -9.76 8.10
N TYR A 127 7.76 -10.46 7.33
CA TYR A 127 6.51 -11.05 7.78
C TYR A 127 6.66 -12.58 7.82
N GLU A 128 6.35 -13.19 8.96
CA GLU A 128 6.32 -14.66 9.11
C GLU A 128 5.18 -15.30 8.28
N VAL A 129 4.25 -14.46 7.77
CA VAL A 129 3.15 -14.87 6.90
C VAL A 129 3.53 -14.60 5.44
N THR A 130 3.45 -15.63 4.63
CA THR A 130 3.66 -15.62 3.18
C THR A 130 2.49 -14.94 2.45
N HIS A 131 2.78 -14.45 1.24
CA HIS A 131 1.74 -13.94 0.34
C HIS A 131 0.61 -14.97 0.12
N ASP A 132 0.98 -16.25 0.03
CA ASP A 132 0.05 -17.35 -0.18
C ASP A 132 -0.87 -17.59 1.02
N GLU A 133 -0.40 -17.41 2.25
CA GLU A 133 -1.25 -17.52 3.44
C GLU A 133 -2.30 -16.40 3.50
N ILE A 134 -1.94 -15.18 3.11
CA ILE A 134 -2.90 -14.06 3.02
C ILE A 134 -3.91 -14.33 1.90
N ILE A 135 -3.46 -14.80 0.74
CA ILE A 135 -4.38 -15.18 -0.35
C ILE A 135 -5.32 -16.30 0.07
N THR A 136 -4.78 -17.39 0.63
CA THR A 136 -5.55 -18.56 1.08
C THR A 136 -6.58 -18.17 2.12
N TYR A 137 -6.20 -17.26 3.04
CA TYR A 137 -7.12 -16.70 4.00
C TYR A 137 -8.33 -16.04 3.34
N PHE A 138 -8.12 -15.29 2.26
CA PHE A 138 -9.17 -14.57 1.55
C PHE A 138 -10.03 -15.44 0.63
N GLU A 139 -9.43 -16.42 -0.03
CA GLU A 139 -10.17 -17.43 -0.81
C GLU A 139 -11.18 -18.16 0.09
N ALA A 140 -10.77 -18.52 1.30
CA ALA A 140 -11.64 -19.15 2.30
C ALA A 140 -12.81 -18.27 2.78
N ARG A 141 -12.86 -16.99 2.38
CA ARG A 141 -13.95 -16.03 2.69
C ARG A 141 -14.54 -15.39 1.44
N GLU A 142 -14.49 -16.10 0.31
CA GLU A 142 -15.13 -15.71 -0.95
C GLU A 142 -14.62 -14.39 -1.56
N VAL A 143 -13.51 -13.86 -1.07
CA VAL A 143 -12.80 -12.78 -1.76
C VAL A 143 -11.92 -13.43 -2.82
N ARG A 144 -12.17 -13.06 -4.08
CA ARG A 144 -11.40 -13.57 -5.19
C ARG A 144 -9.93 -13.17 -5.04
N LYS A 145 -9.02 -14.15 -5.08
CA LYS A 145 -7.58 -13.93 -4.85
C LYS A 145 -6.96 -12.86 -5.72
N GLU A 146 -7.43 -12.70 -6.96
CA GLU A 146 -6.90 -11.71 -7.91
C GLU A 146 -7.18 -10.25 -7.49
N LEU A 147 -8.06 -10.06 -6.50
CA LEU A 147 -8.39 -8.78 -5.90
C LEU A 147 -7.55 -8.46 -4.65
N VAL A 148 -6.61 -9.32 -4.27
CA VAL A 148 -5.69 -9.08 -3.15
C VAL A 148 -4.28 -8.99 -3.70
N GLU A 149 -3.55 -7.95 -3.30
CA GLU A 149 -2.18 -7.69 -3.74
C GLU A 149 -1.36 -7.24 -2.52
N ILE A 150 -0.11 -7.70 -2.43
CA ILE A 150 0.83 -7.26 -1.41
C ILE A 150 2.09 -6.80 -2.12
N ILE A 151 2.51 -5.57 -1.86
CA ILE A 151 3.60 -4.91 -2.57
C ILE A 151 4.72 -4.57 -1.59
N SER A 152 5.96 -4.92 -1.97
CA SER A 152 7.16 -4.52 -1.24
C SER A 152 7.49 -3.05 -1.54
N PHE A 153 7.47 -2.21 -0.51
CA PHE A 153 7.89 -0.82 -0.62
C PHE A 153 9.37 -0.74 -1.02
N ARG A 154 10.21 -1.58 -0.43
CA ARG A 154 11.67 -1.61 -0.62
C ARG A 154 12.07 -2.12 -2.01
N ASP A 155 11.49 -3.23 -2.45
CA ASP A 155 12.01 -3.95 -3.63
C ASP A 155 11.17 -3.75 -4.89
N GLU A 156 9.95 -3.23 -4.76
CA GLU A 156 9.09 -2.95 -5.91
C GLU A 156 8.90 -1.45 -6.10
N ILE A 157 8.39 -0.74 -5.09
CA ILE A 157 8.00 0.67 -5.22
C ILE A 157 9.22 1.58 -5.43
N ILE A 158 10.23 1.50 -4.55
CA ILE A 158 11.44 2.33 -4.66
C ILE A 158 12.13 2.11 -6.02
N PRO A 159 12.47 0.88 -6.43
CA PRO A 159 13.14 0.66 -7.72
C PRO A 159 12.30 1.09 -8.92
N ALA A 160 10.98 0.89 -8.88
CA ALA A 160 10.09 1.32 -9.96
C ALA A 160 10.08 2.85 -10.12
N LEU A 161 10.07 3.60 -9.01
CA LEU A 161 10.14 5.05 -9.01
C LEU A 161 11.51 5.56 -9.46
N GLU A 162 12.60 4.95 -9.00
CA GLU A 162 13.96 5.26 -9.46
C GLU A 162 14.13 5.07 -10.97
N LYS A 163 13.45 4.07 -11.55
CA LYS A 163 13.45 3.84 -13.00
C LYS A 163 12.51 4.80 -13.75
N ALA A 164 11.42 5.23 -13.11
CA ALA A 164 10.45 6.12 -13.72
C ALA A 164 10.94 7.58 -13.81
N VAL A 165 11.89 7.98 -12.96
CA VAL A 165 12.49 9.31 -13.01
C VAL A 165 13.49 9.40 -14.18
N GLY A 166 13.22 10.32 -15.08
CA GLY A 166 14.12 10.75 -16.15
C GLY A 166 15.07 11.86 -15.69
N THR A 167 15.59 12.63 -16.65
CA THR A 167 16.55 13.72 -16.42
C THR A 167 15.90 15.10 -16.25
N SER A 168 14.57 15.18 -16.37
CA SER A 168 13.83 16.43 -16.32
C SER A 168 13.68 16.96 -14.88
N ASN A 169 13.41 18.26 -14.76
CA ASN A 169 13.08 18.86 -13.48
C ASN A 169 11.62 18.50 -13.10
N TYR A 170 11.42 17.89 -11.94
CA TYR A 170 10.10 17.54 -11.41
C TYR A 170 9.67 18.57 -10.37
N GLU A 171 8.45 19.08 -10.49
CA GLU A 171 7.81 19.89 -9.41
C GLU A 171 7.29 19.00 -8.27
N ASP A 172 7.13 17.71 -8.53
CA ASP A 172 6.78 16.71 -7.53
C ASP A 172 8.01 16.37 -6.67
N ASP A 173 7.96 16.74 -5.39
CA ASP A 173 9.08 16.57 -4.44
C ASP A 173 9.53 15.10 -4.30
N VAL A 174 8.62 14.14 -4.44
CA VAL A 174 8.95 12.71 -4.35
C VAL A 174 9.79 12.31 -5.57
N LEU A 175 9.28 12.58 -6.78
CA LEU A 175 10.02 12.29 -8.00
C LEU A 175 11.34 13.07 -8.08
N ARG A 176 11.34 14.32 -7.60
CA ARG A 176 12.55 15.13 -7.55
C ARG A 176 13.60 14.51 -6.65
N THR A 177 13.20 14.01 -5.48
CA THR A 177 14.09 13.29 -4.56
C THR A 177 14.70 12.04 -5.21
N PHE A 178 13.88 11.20 -5.84
CA PHE A 178 14.36 10.02 -6.56
C PHE A 178 15.29 10.38 -7.74
N SER A 179 15.02 11.48 -8.45
CA SER A 179 15.91 11.95 -9.53
C SER A 179 17.31 12.32 -9.00
N PHE A 180 17.41 12.89 -7.81
CA PHE A 180 18.70 13.17 -7.17
C PHE A 180 19.44 11.91 -6.75
N PHE A 181 18.75 10.90 -6.22
CA PHE A 181 19.37 9.62 -5.89
C PHE A 181 19.87 8.87 -7.12
N ALA A 182 19.08 8.85 -8.20
CA ALA A 182 19.48 8.27 -9.47
C ALA A 182 20.73 8.94 -10.03
N GLU A 183 20.79 10.28 -10.02
CA GLU A 183 21.95 11.04 -10.49
C GLU A 183 23.20 10.81 -9.63
N ARG A 184 23.04 10.80 -8.30
CA ARG A 184 24.12 10.45 -7.37
C ARG A 184 24.70 9.06 -7.66
N GLY A 185 23.83 8.07 -7.94
CA GLY A 185 24.23 6.71 -8.30
C GLY A 185 25.09 6.67 -9.56
N LYS A 186 24.70 7.40 -10.62
CA LYS A 186 25.48 7.52 -11.86
C LYS A 186 26.86 8.13 -11.62
N GLN A 187 26.91 9.21 -10.84
CA GLN A 187 28.16 9.91 -10.54
C GLN A 187 29.14 9.03 -9.74
N ALA A 188 28.63 8.22 -8.81
CA ALA A 188 29.44 7.26 -8.07
C ALA A 188 30.08 6.19 -8.97
N LEU A 189 29.34 5.69 -9.97
CA LEU A 189 29.85 4.72 -10.96
C LEU A 189 30.90 5.35 -11.89
N THR A 190 30.72 6.60 -12.30
CA THR A 190 31.74 7.30 -13.10
C THR A 190 33.00 7.60 -12.28
N ALA A 191 32.87 7.95 -11.00
CA ALA A 191 34.01 8.24 -10.13
C ALA A 191 34.84 7.01 -9.78
N SER A 192 34.24 5.82 -9.68
CA SER A 192 34.98 4.57 -9.50
C SER A 192 35.72 4.12 -10.75
N SER A 193 35.30 4.56 -11.94
CA SER A 193 35.96 4.27 -13.21
C SER A 193 37.17 5.17 -13.53
N HIS A 194 37.30 6.30 -12.84
CA HIS A 194 38.40 7.25 -13.00
C HIS A 194 38.91 7.64 -11.60
N PRO A 195 39.80 6.84 -10.99
CA PRO A 195 40.40 7.21 -9.73
C PRO A 195 41.08 8.57 -9.91
N ARG A 196 40.72 9.53 -9.06
CA ARG A 196 41.39 10.84 -9.03
C ARG A 196 42.88 10.58 -8.83
N ALA A 197 43.69 11.04 -9.79
CA ALA A 197 45.15 11.05 -9.71
C ALA A 197 45.62 11.87 -8.51
#